data_AF-A0A2N8ZD11-F1
#
_entry.id   AF-A0A2N8ZD11-F1
#
_cell.length_a   1.000
_cell.length_b   1.000
_cell.length_c   1.000
_cell.angle_alpha   90.00
_cell.angle_beta   90.00
_cell.angle_gamma   90.00
#
_symmetry.space_group_name_H-M   'P 1'
#
loop_
_entity.id
_entity.type
_entity.pdbx_description
1 polymer ?
#
loop_
_entity_poly.entity_id
_entity_poly.type
_entity_poly.pdbx_seq_one_letter_code
_entity_poly.pdbx_strand_id
1 'polypeptide(L)'
;MDWMLSNLTSSELVATWLDSLSHFMDQGGPILWWLSGVVGVCWLLIVERVLFLTVSFPKQKSTWITSWNVRDDKSSWYAMSIRKGWLSEAHIALNQNLNLIKVLVAICPMLGLLGTVTGMISVFDVMATLGSSQPRLMAAGISLATLPTMAGMVAALAGMFAHARLSKACKWREIKLEKQLRSR
;
A
#
# COMPACT_ATOMS: atom_id res chain seq x y z
N MET A 1 -8.48 -35.73 -19.94
CA MET A 1 -7.00 -35.70 -19.91
C MET A 1 -6.49 -34.25 -19.81
N ASP A 2 -7.15 -33.28 -20.45
CA ASP A 2 -6.68 -31.88 -20.53
C ASP A 2 -6.73 -31.08 -19.22
N TRP A 3 -7.61 -31.42 -18.27
CA TRP A 3 -7.74 -30.71 -16.99
C TRP A 3 -6.64 -31.03 -15.96
N MET A 4 -5.98 -32.19 -16.07
CA MET A 4 -4.83 -32.54 -15.21
C MET A 4 -3.54 -31.89 -15.72
N LEU A 5 -3.38 -31.77 -17.05
CA LEU A 5 -2.22 -31.12 -17.68
C LEU A 5 -2.20 -29.60 -17.44
N SER A 6 -3.36 -28.93 -17.37
CA SER A 6 -3.44 -27.50 -17.03
C SER A 6 -3.13 -27.19 -15.57
N ASN A 7 -3.33 -28.15 -14.66
CA ASN A 7 -3.04 -27.99 -13.23
C ASN A 7 -1.55 -28.28 -12.91
N LEU A 8 -0.92 -29.16 -13.68
CA LEU A 8 0.53 -29.44 -13.60
C LEU A 8 1.35 -28.24 -14.09
N THR A 9 0.95 -27.61 -15.20
CA THR A 9 1.62 -26.40 -15.70
C THR A 9 1.42 -25.20 -14.78
N SER A 10 0.25 -25.02 -14.16
CA SER A 10 0.05 -23.92 -13.20
C SER A 10 0.84 -24.11 -11.91
N SER A 11 0.96 -25.35 -11.40
CA SER A 11 1.82 -25.65 -10.24
C SER A 11 3.32 -25.51 -10.55
N GLU A 12 3.77 -25.93 -11.74
CA GLU A 12 5.17 -25.76 -12.15
C GLU A 12 5.49 -24.29 -12.46
N LEU A 13 4.57 -23.55 -13.08
CA LEU A 13 4.71 -22.10 -13.25
C LEU A 13 4.83 -21.42 -11.88
N VAL A 14 3.93 -21.72 -10.94
CA VAL A 14 4.03 -21.14 -9.58
C VAL A 14 5.34 -21.51 -8.90
N ALA A 15 5.83 -22.75 -9.03
CA ALA A 15 7.11 -23.16 -8.49
C ALA A 15 8.30 -22.39 -9.12
N THR A 16 8.31 -22.22 -10.46
CA THR A 16 9.36 -21.45 -11.15
C THR A 16 9.31 -19.95 -10.82
N TRP A 17 8.12 -19.38 -10.62
CA TRP A 17 7.95 -17.99 -10.16
C TRP A 17 8.44 -17.80 -8.73
N LEU A 18 8.15 -18.76 -7.84
CA LEU A 18 8.62 -18.72 -6.45
C LEU A 18 10.14 -18.83 -6.38
N ASP A 19 10.73 -19.72 -7.18
CA ASP A 19 12.19 -19.91 -7.23
C ASP A 19 12.91 -18.67 -7.79
N SER A 20 12.35 -18.08 -8.85
CA SER A 20 12.85 -16.81 -9.40
C SER A 20 12.77 -15.67 -8.39
N LEU A 21 11.69 -15.62 -7.60
CA LEU A 21 11.50 -14.62 -6.56
C LEU A 21 12.50 -14.85 -5.41
N SER A 22 12.68 -16.08 -4.92
CA SER A 22 13.67 -16.35 -3.86
C SER A 22 15.08 -16.02 -4.31
N HIS A 23 15.45 -16.37 -5.55
CA HIS A 23 16.74 -15.98 -6.11
C HIS A 23 16.93 -14.45 -6.17
N PHE A 24 15.88 -13.70 -6.52
CA PHE A 24 15.90 -12.24 -6.46
C PHE A 24 16.02 -11.72 -5.01
N MET A 25 15.35 -12.36 -4.06
CA MET A 25 15.41 -12.01 -2.64
C MET A 25 16.79 -12.25 -2.04
N ASP A 26 17.43 -13.35 -2.39
CA ASP A 26 18.78 -13.70 -1.93
C ASP A 26 19.81 -12.75 -2.53
N GLN A 27 19.61 -12.29 -3.76
CA GLN A 27 20.44 -11.30 -4.45
C GLN A 27 20.38 -9.89 -3.84
N GLY A 28 19.19 -9.46 -3.38
CA GLY A 28 18.98 -8.13 -2.79
C GLY A 28 19.39 -8.00 -1.32
N GLY A 29 19.80 -9.11 -0.69
CA GLY A 29 20.24 -9.16 0.70
C GLY A 29 19.12 -8.91 1.72
N PRO A 30 19.48 -8.73 3.01
CA PRO A 30 18.52 -8.61 4.10
C PRO A 30 17.53 -7.45 3.94
N ILE A 31 17.93 -6.37 3.27
CA ILE A 31 17.12 -5.15 3.15
C ILE A 31 15.92 -5.37 2.23
N LEU A 32 16.06 -6.22 1.23
CA LEU A 32 14.96 -6.54 0.34
C LEU A 32 13.85 -7.31 1.08
N TRP A 33 14.20 -8.13 2.08
CA TRP A 33 13.23 -8.77 2.99
C TRP A 33 12.48 -7.77 3.85
N TRP A 34 13.18 -6.77 4.39
CA TRP A 34 12.56 -5.69 5.16
C TRP A 34 11.63 -4.85 4.28
N LEU A 35 12.06 -4.53 3.06
CA LEU A 35 11.25 -3.84 2.06
C LEU A 35 9.98 -4.64 1.74
N SER A 36 10.12 -5.94 1.48
CA SER A 36 8.98 -6.83 1.20
C SER A 36 7.96 -6.84 2.36
N GLY A 37 8.44 -6.89 3.61
CA GLY A 37 7.58 -6.77 4.79
C GLY A 37 6.79 -5.45 4.83
N VAL A 38 7.47 -4.32 4.59
CA VAL A 38 6.82 -2.99 4.56
C VAL A 38 5.79 -2.90 3.44
N VAL A 39 6.12 -3.42 2.25
CA VAL A 39 5.21 -3.48 1.10
C VAL A 39 4.00 -4.36 1.40
N GLY A 40 4.21 -5.52 2.02
CA GLY A 40 3.13 -6.42 2.44
C GLY A 40 2.18 -5.77 3.43
N VAL A 41 2.70 -5.10 4.46
CA VAL A 41 1.88 -4.34 5.42
C VAL A 41 1.12 -3.20 4.73
N CYS A 42 1.78 -2.47 3.83
CA CYS A 42 1.14 -1.40 3.05
C CYS A 42 -0.03 -1.94 2.22
N TRP A 43 0.16 -3.07 1.51
CA TRP A 43 -0.90 -3.70 0.73
C TRP A 43 -2.04 -4.25 1.59
N LEU A 44 -1.72 -4.85 2.74
CA LEU A 44 -2.73 -5.31 3.71
C LEU A 44 -3.62 -4.14 4.16
N LEU A 45 -3.01 -3.02 4.57
CA LEU A 45 -3.76 -1.83 4.98
C LEU A 45 -4.61 -1.24 3.84
N ILE A 46 -4.09 -1.26 2.60
CA ILE A 46 -4.87 -0.84 1.41
C ILE A 46 -6.09 -1.73 1.24
N VAL A 47 -5.94 -3.06 1.33
CA VAL A 47 -7.04 -4.03 1.18
C VAL A 47 -8.07 -3.86 2.29
N GLU A 48 -7.65 -3.80 3.55
CA GLU A 48 -8.52 -3.53 4.70
C GLU A 48 -9.36 -2.26 4.45
N ARG A 49 -8.71 -1.20 3.93
CA ARG A 49 -9.38 0.06 3.63
C ARG A 49 -10.40 -0.06 2.50
N VAL A 50 -10.07 -0.79 1.44
CA VAL A 50 -11.01 -1.06 0.33
C VAL A 50 -12.23 -1.84 0.85
N LEU A 51 -12.02 -2.82 1.73
CA LEU A 51 -13.11 -3.58 2.37
C LEU A 51 -13.98 -2.69 3.25
N PHE A 52 -13.38 -1.84 4.09
CA PHE A 52 -14.11 -0.87 4.92
C PHE A 52 -14.99 0.06 4.07
N LEU A 53 -14.45 0.59 2.98
CA LEU A 53 -15.19 1.46 2.05
C LEU A 53 -16.32 0.69 1.36
N THR A 54 -16.10 -0.53 0.91
CA THR A 54 -17.12 -1.29 0.15
C THR A 54 -18.23 -1.85 1.05
N VAL A 55 -17.92 -2.29 2.27
CA VAL A 55 -18.85 -3.05 3.11
C VAL A 55 -19.31 -2.30 4.37
N SER A 56 -18.40 -1.67 5.11
CA SER A 56 -18.71 -1.09 6.43
C SER A 56 -19.32 0.31 6.36
N PHE A 57 -18.77 1.19 5.52
CA PHE A 57 -19.27 2.55 5.36
C PHE A 57 -20.73 2.67 4.88
N PRO A 58 -21.23 1.87 3.90
CA PRO A 58 -22.63 2.00 3.47
C PRO A 58 -23.63 1.68 4.60
N LYS A 59 -23.28 0.77 5.52
CA LYS A 59 -24.11 0.44 6.68
C LYS A 59 -24.25 1.65 7.63
N GLN A 60 -23.12 2.26 8.01
CA GLN A 60 -23.10 3.44 8.91
C GLN A 60 -23.85 4.62 8.29
N LYS A 61 -23.60 4.88 7.00
CA LYS A 61 -24.30 5.89 6.23
C LYS A 61 -25.81 5.72 6.25
N SER A 62 -26.30 4.48 6.06
CA SER A 62 -27.74 4.21 6.07
C SER A 62 -28.36 4.57 7.41
N THR A 63 -27.69 4.25 8.52
CA THR A 63 -28.17 4.58 9.87
C THR A 63 -28.31 6.08 10.08
N TRP A 64 -27.30 6.89 9.72
CA TRP A 64 -27.39 8.34 9.85
C TRP A 64 -28.50 8.95 8.98
N ILE A 65 -28.68 8.44 7.76
CA ILE A 65 -29.73 8.92 6.86
C ILE A 65 -31.12 8.56 7.40
N THR A 66 -31.32 7.33 7.90
CA THR A 66 -32.59 6.93 8.51
C THR A 66 -32.91 7.78 9.74
N SER A 67 -31.94 7.98 10.64
CA SER A 67 -32.09 8.82 11.82
C SER A 67 -32.33 10.29 11.50
N TRP A 68 -31.84 10.78 10.35
CA TRP A 68 -32.15 12.13 9.86
C TRP A 68 -33.58 12.22 9.30
N ASN A 69 -34.02 11.21 8.55
CA ASN A 69 -35.33 11.20 7.89
C ASN A 69 -36.50 11.11 8.87
N VAL A 70 -36.30 10.48 10.03
CA VAL A 70 -37.34 10.34 11.07
C VAL A 70 -37.58 11.66 11.84
N ARG A 71 -36.68 12.65 11.73
CA ARG A 71 -36.84 13.93 12.45
C ARG A 71 -37.75 14.90 11.73
N ASP A 72 -38.74 15.43 12.46
CA ASP A 72 -39.63 16.49 12.02
C ASP A 72 -38.95 17.87 11.99
N ASP A 73 -38.07 18.15 12.97
CA ASP A 73 -37.29 19.39 13.02
C ASP A 73 -35.87 19.19 12.46
N LYS A 74 -35.64 19.80 11.30
CA LYS A 74 -34.37 19.76 10.55
C LYS A 74 -33.68 21.13 10.47
N SER A 75 -34.36 22.20 10.91
CA SER A 75 -33.90 23.58 10.77
C SER A 75 -33.36 24.19 12.06
N SER A 76 -33.67 23.60 13.22
CA SER A 76 -33.16 24.13 14.48
C SER A 76 -31.65 24.04 14.59
N TRP A 77 -31.10 24.90 15.45
CA TRP A 77 -29.68 24.90 15.79
C TRP A 77 -29.22 23.52 16.31
N TYR A 78 -30.09 22.82 17.06
CA TYR A 78 -29.83 21.47 17.56
C TYR A 78 -29.73 20.44 16.43
N ALA A 79 -30.62 20.49 15.44
CA ALA A 79 -30.53 19.62 14.26
C ALA A 79 -29.22 19.86 13.48
N MET A 80 -28.79 21.12 13.39
CA MET A 80 -27.55 21.48 12.71
C MET A 80 -26.30 20.99 13.44
N SER A 81 -26.27 21.00 14.78
CA SER A 81 -25.13 20.49 15.56
C SER A 81 -25.00 18.97 15.45
N ILE A 82 -26.12 18.23 15.47
CA ILE A 82 -26.13 16.78 15.23
C ILE A 82 -25.58 16.44 13.84
N ARG A 83 -26.05 17.14 12.80
CA ARG A 83 -25.56 16.94 11.43
C ARG A 83 -24.06 17.15 11.33
N LYS A 84 -23.53 18.22 11.93
CA LYS A 84 -22.09 18.50 11.99
C LYS A 84 -21.33 17.40 12.74
N GLY A 85 -21.91 16.86 13.82
CA GLY A 85 -21.38 15.71 14.55
C GLY A 85 -21.22 14.48 13.67
N TRP A 86 -22.28 14.06 12.97
CA TRP A 86 -22.22 12.91 12.05
C TRP A 86 -21.27 13.10 10.87
N LEU A 87 -21.18 14.32 10.33
CA LEU A 87 -20.21 14.66 9.29
C LEU A 87 -18.77 14.53 9.81
N SER A 88 -18.50 14.99 11.03
CA SER A 88 -17.18 14.85 11.67
C SER A 88 -16.82 13.39 11.92
N GLU A 89 -17.77 12.60 12.44
CA GLU A 89 -17.59 11.16 12.67
C GLU A 89 -17.31 10.42 11.36
N ALA A 90 -18.08 10.71 10.30
CA ALA A 90 -17.85 10.18 8.97
C ALA A 90 -16.48 10.59 8.42
N HIS A 91 -16.05 11.83 8.61
CA HIS A 91 -14.74 12.32 8.19
C HIS A 91 -13.60 11.56 8.87
N ILE A 92 -13.67 11.39 10.20
CA ILE A 92 -12.67 10.64 10.98
C ILE A 92 -12.61 9.20 10.50
N ALA A 93 -13.78 8.53 10.41
CA ALA A 93 -13.86 7.14 9.97
C ALA A 93 -13.37 6.95 8.53
N LEU A 94 -13.61 7.91 7.63
CA LEU A 94 -13.18 7.89 6.22
C LEU A 94 -11.69 8.22 6.03
N ASN A 95 -11.06 8.98 6.93
CA ASN A 95 -9.64 9.31 6.83
C ASN A 95 -8.73 8.43 7.70
N GLN A 96 -9.30 7.59 8.57
CA GLN A 96 -8.55 6.65 9.38
C GLN A 96 -7.63 5.75 8.51
N ASN A 97 -6.40 5.54 8.99
CA ASN A 97 -5.34 4.74 8.37
C ASN A 97 -4.79 5.28 7.02
N LEU A 98 -5.42 6.27 6.37
CA LEU A 98 -4.89 6.85 5.12
C LEU A 98 -3.53 7.51 5.32
N ASN A 99 -3.35 8.23 6.43
CA ASN A 99 -2.06 8.85 6.75
C ASN A 99 -0.96 7.80 6.98
N LEU A 100 -1.30 6.67 7.59
CA LEU A 100 -0.35 5.57 7.82
C LEU A 100 0.10 4.97 6.47
N ILE A 101 -0.84 4.69 5.56
CA ILE A 101 -0.53 4.21 4.21
C ILE A 101 0.39 5.20 3.49
N LYS A 102 0.10 6.51 3.56
CA LYS A 102 0.95 7.55 2.94
C LYS A 102 2.39 7.51 3.48
N VAL A 103 2.56 7.32 4.78
CA VAL A 103 3.88 7.24 5.42
C VAL A 103 4.63 5.99 4.96
N LEU A 104 3.99 4.81 4.96
CA LEU A 104 4.62 3.57 4.50
C LEU A 104 5.10 3.68 3.04
N VAL A 105 4.24 4.21 2.16
CA VAL A 105 4.58 4.44 0.76
C VAL A 105 5.78 5.38 0.61
N ALA A 106 5.88 6.41 1.45
CA ALA A 106 6.99 7.36 1.43
C ALA A 106 8.32 6.76 1.95
N ILE A 107 8.25 5.75 2.81
CA ILE A 107 9.44 5.07 3.36
C ILE A 107 10.01 4.04 2.36
N CYS A 108 9.19 3.44 1.49
CA CYS A 108 9.63 2.43 0.51
C CYS A 108 10.86 2.84 -0.34
N PRO A 109 10.90 4.04 -0.96
CA PRO A 109 12.08 4.48 -1.72
C PRO A 109 13.31 4.69 -0.84
N MET A 110 13.13 5.17 0.40
CA MET A 110 14.24 5.40 1.32
C MET A 110 14.87 4.08 1.77
N LEU A 111 14.07 3.03 1.97
CA LEU A 111 14.57 1.67 2.21
C LEU A 111 15.32 1.10 1.00
N GLY A 112 14.83 1.37 -0.21
CA GLY A 112 15.53 0.98 -1.45
C GLY A 112 16.91 1.65 -1.57
N LEU A 113 17.00 2.94 -1.24
CA LEU A 113 18.26 3.69 -1.21
C LEU A 113 19.22 3.12 -0.15
N LEU A 114 18.72 2.76 1.03
CA LEU A 114 19.52 2.10 2.06
C LEU A 114 20.09 0.75 1.56
N GLY A 115 19.32 0.03 0.73
CA GLY A 115 19.80 -1.16 0.01
C GLY A 115 20.96 -0.88 -0.93
N THR A 116 20.93 0.21 -1.70
CA THR A 116 22.07 0.58 -2.55
C THR A 116 23.32 0.93 -1.76
N VAL A 117 23.17 1.67 -0.66
CA VAL A 117 24.31 2.10 0.16
C VAL A 117 25.01 0.89 0.77
N THR A 118 24.26 -0.03 1.36
CA THR A 118 24.80 -1.26 1.94
C THR A 118 25.37 -2.21 0.89
N GLY A 119 24.74 -2.33 -0.28
CA GLY A 119 25.28 -3.08 -1.40
C GLY A 119 26.61 -2.52 -1.88
N MET A 120 26.73 -1.20 -2.03
CA MET A 120 27.99 -0.56 -2.41
C MET A 120 29.09 -0.71 -1.34
N ILE A 121 28.73 -0.73 -0.05
CA ILE A 121 29.68 -1.05 1.03
C ILE A 121 30.27 -2.46 0.84
N SER A 122 29.44 -3.46 0.50
CA SER A 122 29.91 -4.82 0.25
C SER A 122 30.84 -4.92 -0.97
N VAL A 123 30.59 -4.14 -2.02
CA VAL A 123 31.46 -4.07 -3.21
C VAL A 123 32.84 -3.52 -2.84
N PHE A 124 32.90 -2.48 -2.01
CA PHE A 124 34.18 -1.92 -1.56
C PHE A 124 34.96 -2.87 -0.65
N ASP A 125 34.27 -3.67 0.17
CA ASP A 125 34.89 -4.68 1.02
C ASP A 125 35.52 -5.82 0.19
N VAL A 126 34.83 -6.27 -0.85
CA VAL A 126 35.35 -7.23 -1.84
C VAL A 126 36.59 -6.67 -2.55
N MET A 127 36.58 -5.38 -2.91
CA MET A 127 37.73 -4.71 -3.53
C MET A 127 38.92 -4.63 -2.57
N ALA A 128 38.68 -4.38 -1.28
CA ALA A 128 39.73 -4.31 -0.26
C ALA A 128 40.40 -5.67 0.00
N THR A 129 39.65 -6.77 -0.12
CA THR A 129 40.12 -8.13 0.17
C THR A 129 40.77 -8.83 -1.05
N LEU A 130 40.19 -8.68 -2.24
CA LEU A 130 40.64 -9.37 -3.47
C LEU A 130 41.45 -8.47 -4.42
N GLY A 131 41.55 -7.17 -4.12
CA GLY A 131 42.14 -6.15 -5.00
C GLY A 131 41.30 -5.89 -6.27
N SER A 132 41.73 -4.97 -7.14
CA SER A 132 41.00 -4.65 -8.38
C SER A 132 41.16 -5.70 -9.50
N SER A 133 41.64 -6.90 -9.16
CA SER A 133 42.01 -7.96 -10.09
C SER A 133 40.82 -8.64 -10.79
N GLN A 134 39.60 -8.47 -10.28
CA GLN A 134 38.39 -9.10 -10.82
C GLN A 134 37.25 -8.08 -11.08
N PRO A 135 37.33 -7.29 -12.16
CA PRO A 135 36.32 -6.28 -12.51
C PRO A 135 34.90 -6.85 -12.69
N ARG A 136 34.80 -8.11 -13.09
CA ARG A 136 33.51 -8.79 -13.33
C ARG A 136 32.70 -8.99 -12.05
N LEU A 137 33.36 -9.29 -10.93
CA LEU A 137 32.69 -9.40 -9.62
C LEU A 137 32.22 -8.05 -9.12
N MET A 138 33.02 -6.99 -9.32
CA MET A 138 32.61 -5.63 -8.97
C MET A 138 31.38 -5.19 -9.74
N ALA A 139 31.36 -5.40 -11.07
CA ALA A 139 30.21 -5.07 -11.91
C ALA A 139 28.94 -5.82 -11.48
N ALA A 140 29.06 -7.11 -11.13
CA ALA A 140 27.94 -7.89 -10.59
C ALA A 140 27.43 -7.32 -9.26
N GLY A 141 28.31 -7.01 -8.31
CA GLY A 141 27.92 -6.46 -7.00
C GLY A 141 27.25 -5.08 -7.11
N ILE A 142 27.72 -4.22 -8.02
CA ILE A 142 27.08 -2.92 -8.28
C ILE A 142 25.66 -3.12 -8.84
N SER A 143 25.50 -4.05 -9.80
CA SER A 143 24.17 -4.38 -10.34
C SER A 143 23.22 -4.86 -9.24
N LEU A 144 23.68 -5.76 -8.37
CA LEU A 144 22.89 -6.28 -7.24
C LEU A 144 22.49 -5.15 -6.27
N ALA A 145 23.40 -4.21 -6.00
CA ALA A 145 23.12 -3.06 -5.14
C ALA A 145 21.96 -2.18 -5.66
N THR A 146 21.72 -2.12 -6.97
CA THR A 146 20.63 -1.32 -7.55
C THR A 146 19.25 -1.97 -7.47
N LEU A 147 19.16 -3.29 -7.27
CA LEU A 147 17.89 -4.02 -7.24
C LEU A 147 16.92 -3.53 -6.17
N PRO A 148 17.33 -3.31 -4.90
CA PRO A 148 16.45 -2.79 -3.86
C PRO A 148 15.87 -1.40 -4.16
N THR A 149 16.64 -0.53 -4.83
CA THR A 149 16.16 0.80 -5.24
C THR A 149 15.07 0.70 -6.29
N MET A 150 15.28 -0.13 -7.31
CA MET A 150 14.25 -0.36 -8.33
C MET A 150 12.97 -0.94 -7.71
N ALA A 151 13.11 -1.96 -6.85
CA ALA A 151 11.98 -2.56 -6.15
C ALA A 151 11.22 -1.54 -5.26
N GLY A 152 11.97 -0.72 -4.51
CA GLY A 152 11.40 0.29 -3.62
C GLY A 152 10.64 1.38 -4.39
N MET A 153 11.15 1.82 -5.53
CA MET A 153 10.47 2.81 -6.39
C MET A 153 9.19 2.24 -7.02
N VAL A 154 9.23 1.01 -7.54
CA VAL A 154 8.06 0.36 -8.13
C VAL A 154 6.96 0.18 -7.08
N ALA A 155 7.33 -0.29 -5.88
CA ALA A 155 6.38 -0.43 -4.79
C ALA A 155 5.78 0.91 -4.33
N ALA A 156 6.61 1.96 -4.24
CA ALA A 156 6.14 3.30 -3.88
C ALA A 156 5.19 3.88 -4.92
N LEU A 157 5.48 3.69 -6.21
CA LEU A 157 4.61 4.16 -7.29
C LEU A 157 3.23 3.48 -7.24
N ALA A 158 3.20 2.16 -7.09
CA ALA A 158 1.97 1.40 -6.95
C ALA A 158 1.17 1.80 -5.70
N GLY A 159 1.86 1.92 -4.55
CA GLY A 159 1.24 2.33 -3.29
C GLY A 159 0.71 3.77 -3.32
N MET A 160 1.41 4.69 -3.97
CA MET A 160 0.98 6.08 -4.14
C MET A 160 -0.28 6.16 -5.00
N PHE A 161 -0.35 5.40 -6.08
CA PHE A 161 -1.53 5.31 -6.94
C PHE A 161 -2.74 4.79 -6.15
N ALA A 162 -2.57 3.70 -5.38
CA ALA A 162 -3.61 3.14 -4.54
C ALA A 162 -4.11 4.14 -3.48
N HIS A 163 -3.17 4.80 -2.77
CA HIS A 163 -3.49 5.82 -1.78
C HIS A 163 -4.25 7.00 -2.40
N ALA A 164 -3.82 7.51 -3.56
CA ALA A 164 -4.50 8.61 -4.25
C ALA A 164 -5.94 8.24 -4.61
N ARG A 165 -6.17 7.02 -5.11
CA ARG A 165 -7.51 6.54 -5.46
C ARG A 165 -8.40 6.34 -4.24
N LEU A 166 -7.85 5.80 -3.14
CA LEU A 166 -8.55 5.66 -1.86
C LEU A 166 -8.92 7.02 -1.27
N SER A 167 -7.99 7.97 -1.21
CA SER A 167 -8.23 9.32 -0.71
C SER A 167 -9.31 10.04 -1.53
N LYS A 168 -9.25 9.92 -2.86
CA LYS A 168 -10.31 10.44 -3.75
C LYS A 168 -11.66 9.79 -3.43
N ALA A 169 -11.72 8.47 -3.29
CA ALA A 169 -12.97 7.76 -2.97
C ALA A 169 -13.57 8.20 -1.62
N CYS A 170 -12.74 8.43 -0.59
CA CYS A 170 -13.16 8.91 0.72
C CYS A 170 -13.80 10.30 0.62
N LYS A 171 -13.12 11.26 -0.03
CA LYS A 171 -13.65 12.62 -0.26
C LYS A 171 -14.97 12.62 -1.01
N TRP A 172 -15.10 11.82 -2.07
CA TRP A 172 -16.35 11.72 -2.83
C TRP A 172 -17.51 11.19 -1.98
N ARG A 173 -17.24 10.23 -1.09
CA ARG A 173 -18.25 9.65 -0.19
C ARG A 173 -18.68 10.62 0.89
N GLU A 174 -17.75 11.40 1.44
CA GLU A 174 -18.01 12.47 2.39
C GLU A 174 -18.91 13.55 1.77
N ILE A 175 -18.54 14.07 0.61
CA ILE A 175 -19.36 15.07 -0.13
C ILE A 175 -20.75 14.50 -0.47
N LYS A 176 -20.83 13.22 -0.87
CA LYS A 176 -22.11 12.58 -1.18
C LYS A 176 -23.00 12.46 0.07
N LEU A 177 -22.42 12.15 1.23
CA LEU A 177 -23.14 12.12 2.51
C LEU A 177 -23.65 13.52 2.89
N GLU A 178 -22.78 14.54 2.80
CA GLU A 178 -23.14 15.93 3.08
C GLU A 178 -24.32 16.40 2.23
N LYS A 179 -24.27 16.15 0.92
CA LYS A 179 -25.36 16.50 -0.01
C LYS A 179 -26.68 15.81 0.36
N GLN A 180 -26.63 14.57 0.82
CA GLN A 180 -27.84 13.83 1.21
C GLN A 180 -28.44 14.35 2.53
N LEU A 181 -27.60 14.81 3.47
CA LEU A 181 -28.06 15.44 4.70
C LEU A 181 -28.54 16.89 4.50
N ARG A 182 -28.15 17.54 3.40
CA ARG A 182 -28.54 18.94 3.08
C ARG A 182 -29.78 19.04 2.20
N SER A 183 -30.03 18.07 1.32
CA SER A 183 -31.04 18.17 0.26
C SER A 183 -32.47 17.76 0.66
N ARG A 184 -32.75 17.54 1.96
CA ARG A 184 -34.08 17.09 2.43
C ARG A 184 -34.42 17.51 3.86
#